data_AF-A0A0F9NN01-F1
#
_entry.id   AF-A0A0F9NN01-F1
#
_cell.length_a   1.000
_cell.length_b   1.000
_cell.length_c   1.000
_cell.angle_alpha   90.00
_cell.angle_beta   90.00
_cell.angle_gamma   90.00
#
_symmetry.space_group_name_H-M   'P 1'
#
loop_
_entity.id
_entity.type
_entity.pdbx_description
1 polymer ?
#
loop_
_entity_poly.entity_id
_entity_poly.type
_entity_poly.pdbx_seq_one_letter_code
_entity_poly.pdbx_strand_id
1 'polypeptide(L)' 'MPTISEMASKGADKLRRKASTMATSYNAAKGRAVTNFSAVGFGPTRTANYRSGVDAATYRAPDPDKWSRNWIAKMQE' A
#
# COMPACT_ATOMS: atom_id res chain seq x y z
N MET A 1 -4.18 0.17 32.04
CA MET A 1 -3.57 -0.11 30.72
C MET A 1 -4.70 -0.41 29.74
N PRO A 2 -4.60 0.00 28.48
CA PRO A 2 -5.58 -0.39 27.47
C PRO A 2 -5.53 -1.91 27.25
N THR A 3 -6.69 -2.49 27.01
CA THR A 3 -6.88 -3.90 26.62
C THR A 3 -6.36 -4.15 25.20
N ILE A 4 -6.13 -5.43 24.88
CA ILE A 4 -5.77 -5.86 23.52
C ILE A 4 -6.83 -5.38 22.51
N SER A 5 -8.12 -5.48 22.84
CA SER A 5 -9.21 -5.05 21.94
C SER A 5 -9.19 -3.53 21.68
N GLU A 6 -8.93 -2.73 22.71
CA GLU A 6 -8.81 -1.26 22.56
C GLU A 6 -7.59 -0.88 21.72
N MET A 7 -6.47 -1.59 21.88
CA MET A 7 -5.26 -1.38 21.08
C MET A 7 -5.47 -1.77 19.61
N ALA A 8 -6.16 -2.89 19.35
CA ALA A 8 -6.54 -3.32 18.01
C ALA A 8 -7.48 -2.30 17.35
N SER A 9 -8.51 -1.84 18.05
CA SER A 9 -9.45 -0.82 17.55
C SER A 9 -8.72 0.46 17.16
N LYS A 10 -7.82 0.95 18.04
CA LYS A 10 -6.99 2.12 17.77
C LYS A 10 -6.12 1.97 16.52
N GLY A 11 -5.55 0.79 16.30
CA GLY A 11 -4.73 0.51 15.12
C GLY A 11 -5.55 0.42 13.84
N ALA A 12 -6.72 -0.22 13.89
CA ALA A 12 -7.63 -0.33 12.76
C ALA A 12 -8.11 1.06 12.32
N ASP A 13 -8.45 1.93 13.26
CA ASP A 13 -8.86 3.30 12.97
C ASP A 13 -7.74 4.14 12.34
N LYS A 14 -6.50 3.96 12.81
CA LYS A 14 -5.33 4.59 12.18
C LYS A 14 -5.17 4.12 10.74
N LEU A 15 -5.33 2.83 10.48
CA LEU A 15 -5.22 2.26 9.14
C LEU A 15 -6.34 2.76 8.22
N ARG A 16 -7.58 2.81 8.72
CA ARG A 16 -8.74 3.39 8.00
C ARG A 16 -8.47 4.83 7.59
N ARG A 17 -8.00 5.68 8.51
CA ARG A 17 -7.68 7.08 8.22
C ARG A 17 -6.55 7.23 7.18
N LYS A 18 -5.59 6.30 7.18
CA LYS A 18 -4.45 6.35 6.25
C LYS A 18 -4.79 5.81 4.85
N ALA A 19 -5.84 5.02 4.71
CA ALA A 19 -6.15 4.30 3.48
C ALA A 19 -6.27 5.21 2.25
N SER A 20 -6.94 6.36 2.39
CA SER A 20 -7.08 7.34 1.30
C SER A 20 -5.73 7.92 0.87
N THR A 21 -4.90 8.34 1.82
CA THR A 21 -3.56 8.88 1.55
C THR A 21 -2.65 7.82 0.92
N MET A 22 -2.79 6.54 1.29
CA MET A 22 -2.03 5.45 0.67
C MET A 22 -2.37 5.27 -0.81
N ALA A 23 -3.66 5.27 -1.17
CA ALA A 23 -4.10 5.17 -2.55
C ALA A 23 -3.58 6.34 -3.41
N THR A 24 -3.75 7.58 -2.91
CA THR A 24 -3.23 8.78 -3.58
C THR A 24 -1.71 8.72 -3.77
N SER A 25 -0.99 8.32 -2.71
CA SER A 25 0.47 8.23 -2.74
C SER A 25 0.96 7.16 -3.72
N TYR A 26 0.28 6.02 -3.79
CA TYR A 26 0.57 4.95 -4.75
C TYR A 26 0.40 5.44 -6.19
N ASN A 27 -0.73 6.07 -6.50
CA ASN A 27 -1.00 6.57 -7.85
C ASN A 27 0.02 7.65 -8.26
N ALA A 28 0.39 8.55 -7.35
CA ALA A 28 1.44 9.54 -7.61
C ALA A 28 2.83 8.88 -7.81
N ALA A 29 3.11 7.77 -7.12
CA ALA A 29 4.36 7.04 -7.26
C ALA A 29 4.50 6.35 -8.64
N LYS A 30 3.40 5.91 -9.25
CA LYS A 30 3.40 5.30 -10.60
C LYS A 30 4.10 6.20 -11.62
N GLY A 31 3.71 7.47 -11.67
CA GLY A 31 4.31 8.44 -12.59
C GLY A 31 5.81 8.64 -12.35
N ARG A 32 6.22 8.83 -11.09
CA ARG A 32 7.65 8.97 -10.72
C ARG A 32 8.45 7.73 -11.09
N ALA A 33 7.88 6.55 -10.88
CA ALA A 33 8.54 5.29 -11.18
C ALA A 33 8.83 5.15 -12.68
N VAL A 34 7.85 5.46 -13.54
CA VAL A 34 8.01 5.45 -15.01
C VAL A 34 9.05 6.48 -15.48
N THR A 35 8.99 7.71 -14.95
CA THR A 35 9.96 8.77 -15.29
C THR A 35 11.39 8.34 -14.93
N ASN A 36 11.59 7.89 -13.69
CA ASN A 36 12.91 7.52 -13.20
C ASN A 36 13.45 6.27 -13.91
N PHE A 37 12.61 5.26 -14.15
CA PHE A 37 13.01 4.06 -14.89
C PHE A 37 13.44 4.40 -16.32
N SER A 38 12.73 5.33 -16.98
CA SER A 38 13.09 5.80 -18.32
C SER A 38 14.45 6.52 -18.34
N ALA A 39 14.74 7.30 -17.30
CA ALA A 39 15.99 8.06 -17.18
C ALA A 39 17.24 7.18 -17.04
N VAL A 40 17.09 5.92 -16.57
CA VAL A 40 18.23 4.97 -16.46
C VAL A 40 18.75 4.50 -17.83
N GLY A 41 17.94 4.59 -18.89
CA GLY A 41 18.41 4.26 -20.25
C GLY A 41 18.42 2.76 -20.59
N PHE A 42 17.51 1.97 -20.02
CA PHE A 42 17.43 0.51 -20.22
C PHE A 42 17.03 0.04 -21.64
N GLY A 43 16.83 0.96 -22.59
CA GLY A 43 16.36 0.72 -23.95
C GLY A 43 14.82 0.81 -24.09
N PRO A 44 14.32 1.08 -25.31
CA PRO A 44 12.91 1.43 -25.54
C PRO A 44 11.95 0.30 -25.19
N THR A 45 12.26 -0.95 -25.58
CA THR A 45 11.38 -2.11 -25.33
C THR A 45 11.17 -2.36 -23.84
N ARG A 46 12.24 -2.31 -23.04
CA ARG A 46 12.15 -2.57 -21.60
C ARG A 46 11.43 -1.45 -20.86
N THR A 47 11.65 -0.20 -21.26
CA THR A 47 10.90 0.96 -20.74
C THR A 47 9.41 0.90 -21.09
N ALA A 48 9.06 0.50 -22.32
CA ALA A 48 7.67 0.34 -22.73
C ALA A 48 6.95 -0.76 -21.94
N ASN A 49 7.59 -1.93 -21.78
CA ASN A 49 7.05 -3.04 -20.99
C ASN A 49 6.87 -2.64 -19.51
N TYR A 50 7.85 -1.93 -18.94
CA TYR A 50 7.75 -1.43 -17.57
C TYR A 50 6.58 -0.47 -17.40
N ARG A 51 6.45 0.51 -18.32
CA ARG A 51 5.33 1.46 -18.30
C ARG A 51 3.99 0.75 -18.37
N SER A 52 3.82 -0.19 -19.31
CA SER A 52 2.59 -0.97 -19.44
C SER A 52 2.25 -1.74 -18.14
N GLY A 53 3.25 -2.36 -17.51
CA GLY A 53 3.07 -3.03 -16.22
C GLY A 53 2.66 -2.07 -15.10
N VAL A 54 3.28 -0.90 -15.02
CA VAL A 54 2.90 0.13 -14.04
C VAL A 54 1.48 0.62 -14.31
N ASP A 55 1.13 0.94 -15.55
CA ASP A 55 -0.20 1.46 -15.92
C ASP A 55 -1.31 0.47 -15.56
N ALA A 56 -1.11 -0.82 -15.84
CA ALA A 56 -2.04 -1.89 -15.48
C ALA A 56 -2.10 -2.17 -13.96
N ALA A 57 -1.09 -1.77 -13.19
CA ALA A 57 -1.05 -2.05 -11.76
C ALA A 57 -2.11 -1.24 -10.99
N THR A 58 -2.87 -1.94 -10.16
CA THR A 58 -3.94 -1.38 -9.32
C THR A 58 -3.54 -1.38 -7.85
N TYR A 59 -3.83 -0.28 -7.15
CA TYR A 59 -3.72 -0.25 -5.70
C TYR A 59 -4.70 -1.24 -5.06
N ARG A 60 -4.20 -2.08 -4.15
CA ARG A 60 -5.03 -2.94 -3.30
C ARG A 60 -5.05 -2.34 -1.90
N ALA A 61 -6.22 -1.89 -1.46
CA ALA A 61 -6.38 -1.32 -0.14
C ALA A 61 -6.13 -2.38 0.94
N PRO A 62 -5.45 -2.04 2.04
CA PRO A 62 -5.35 -2.92 3.19
C PRO A 62 -6.74 -3.08 3.83
N ASP A 63 -7.02 -4.28 4.35
CA ASP A 63 -8.24 -4.60 5.09
C ASP A 63 -7.99 -4.38 6.60
N PRO A 64 -8.55 -3.31 7.21
CA PRO A 64 -8.33 -3.00 8.62
C PRO A 64 -8.97 -4.01 9.57
N ASP A 65 -10.05 -4.66 9.15
CA ASP A 65 -10.76 -5.62 10.00
C ASP A 65 -10.01 -6.95 10.02
N LYS A 66 -9.50 -7.38 8.85
CA LYS A 66 -8.57 -8.51 8.78
C LYS A 66 -7.30 -8.25 9.58
N TRP A 67 -6.73 -7.05 9.47
CA TRP A 67 -5.58 -6.67 10.28
C TRP A 67 -5.89 -6.76 11.78
N SER A 68 -7.03 -6.23 12.22
CA SER A 68 -7.45 -6.25 13.63
C SER A 68 -7.60 -7.67 14.17
N ARG A 69 -8.30 -8.56 13.45
CA ARG A 69 -8.48 -9.96 13.84
C ARG A 69 -7.13 -10.69 14.00
N ASN A 70 -6.24 -10.53 13.03
CA ASN A 70 -4.92 -11.18 13.07
C ASN A 70 -4.03 -10.63 14.18
N TRP A 71 -4.11 -9.32 14.45
CA TRP A 71 -3.33 -8.70 15.51
C TRP A 71 -3.79 -9.17 16.90
N ILE A 72 -5.11 -9.21 17.14
CA ILE A 72 -5.66 -9.75 18.40
C ILE A 72 -5.20 -11.18 18.61
N ALA A 73 -5.37 -12.04 17.59
CA ALA A 73 -4.95 -13.44 17.66
C ALA A 73 -3.46 -13.57 18.04
N LYS A 74 -2.59 -12.76 17.42
CA LYS A 74 -1.16 -12.78 17.69
C LYS A 74 -0.78 -12.33 19.10
N MET A 75 -1.51 -11.39 19.68
CA MET A 75 -1.24 -10.88 21.04
C MET A 75 -1.80 -11.76 22.14
N GLN A 76 -2.60 -12.77 21.78
CA GLN A 76 -3.18 -13.75 22.70
C GLN A 76 -2.42 -15.09 22.73
N GLU A 77 -1.39 -15.23 21.90
CA GLU A 77 -0.42 -16.35 21.97
C GLU A 77 0.41 -16.29 23.26
#